data_AF-A0A7D9ENM2-F1
#
_entry.id   AF-A0A7D9ENM2-F1
#
_cell.length_a   1.000
_cell.length_b   1.000
_cell.length_c   1.000
_cell.angle_alpha   90.00
_cell.angle_beta   90.00
_cell.angle_gamma   90.00
#
_symmetry.space_group_name_H-M   'P 1'
#
loop_
_entity.id
_entity.type
_entity.pdbx_description
1 polymer ?
#
loop_
_entity_poly.entity_id
_entity_poly.type
_entity_poly.pdbx_seq_one_letter_code
_entity_poly.pdbx_strand_id
1 'polypeptide(L)'
;MKRNGTMVVVKQTCSKCIFGYEWYSQPIILNKYAAGNLLLSFAILMAGASVSKILLVFRHMGLCAYTVRSFFRHQSKLVVPTILHCWEAYQAKLIKGLKATKDVVWCGDRRFDSMGHSAKYGVYTMLSPTIMKIVHFELVQAESAQCNAHNNSNTTHLRAFLDSV
;
A
#
# COMPACT_ATOMS: atom_id res chain seq x y z
N MET A 1 -3.29 6.53 33.55
CA MET A 1 -2.51 6.27 32.32
C MET A 1 -3.46 6.01 31.17
N LYS A 2 -3.41 6.79 30.08
CA LYS A 2 -4.29 6.65 28.91
C LYS A 2 -3.57 5.86 27.82
N ARG A 3 -4.27 4.94 27.15
CA ARG A 3 -3.72 4.13 26.05
C ARG A 3 -4.40 4.53 24.73
N ASN A 4 -3.63 4.64 23.66
CA ASN A 4 -4.12 4.90 22.31
C ASN A 4 -3.43 3.95 21.31
N GLY A 5 -4.01 2.77 21.14
CA GLY A 5 -3.39 1.67 20.42
C GLY A 5 -2.10 1.24 21.12
N THR A 6 -0.97 1.35 20.41
CA THR A 6 0.37 1.07 20.94
C THR A 6 0.94 2.20 21.82
N MET A 7 0.34 3.39 21.80
CA MET A 7 0.84 4.54 22.56
C MET A 7 0.35 4.55 24.00
N VAL A 8 1.26 4.86 24.91
CA VAL A 8 0.95 5.18 26.30
C VAL A 8 1.13 6.67 26.54
N VAL A 9 0.13 7.28 27.18
CA VAL A 9 0.14 8.68 27.62
C VAL A 9 0.04 8.75 29.13
N VAL A 10 1.02 9.37 29.75
CA VAL A 10 1.08 9.59 31.19
C VAL A 10 0.86 11.07 31.44
N LYS A 11 -0.24 11.40 32.12
CA LYS A 11 -0.53 12.76 32.57
C LYS A 11 -0.13 12.88 34.04
N GLN A 12 0.76 13.81 34.32
CA GLN A 12 1.14 14.18 35.68
C GLN A 12 0.45 15.50 36.02
N THR A 13 -0.25 15.51 37.15
CA THR A 13 -0.90 16.71 37.68
C THR A 13 -0.32 17.01 39.05
N CYS A 14 0.20 18.22 39.24
CA CYS A 14 0.61 18.70 40.56
C CYS A 14 -0.62 19.31 41.25
N SER A 15 -0.91 18.92 42.50
CA SER A 15 -2.03 19.51 43.25
C SER A 15 -1.73 20.92 43.77
N LYS A 16 -0.45 21.29 43.90
CA LYS A 16 0.02 22.61 44.35
C LYS A 16 0.36 23.57 43.21
N CYS A 17 0.44 23.08 41.98
CA CYS A 17 0.90 23.81 40.81
C CYS A 17 -0.17 23.71 39.72
N ILE A 18 -0.50 24.81 39.03
CA ILE A 18 -1.46 24.79 37.91
C ILE A 18 -0.91 24.01 36.69
N PHE A 19 0.39 23.70 36.70
CA PHE A 19 1.06 23.01 35.60
C PHE A 19 0.85 21.49 35.65
N GLY A 20 0.34 20.96 34.55
CA GLY A 20 0.32 19.53 34.23
C GLY A 20 1.31 19.21 33.13
N TYR A 21 1.93 18.04 33.22
CA TYR A 21 2.85 17.54 32.19
C TYR A 21 2.27 16.28 31.55
N GLU A 22 2.38 16.17 30.23
CA GLU A 22 1.98 14.99 29.49
C GLU A 22 3.20 14.36 28.82
N TRP A 23 3.51 13.13 29.23
CA TRP A 23 4.53 12.32 28.62
C TRP A 23 3.91 11.32 27.65
N TYR A 24 4.55 11.16 26.50
CA TYR A 24 4.14 10.27 25.42
C TYR A 24 5.22 9.22 25.19
N SER A 25 4.82 7.94 25.11
CA SER A 25 5.78 6.85 24.87
C SER A 25 6.38 6.83 23.47
N GLN A 26 5.82 7.62 22.55
CA GLN A 26 6.24 7.70 21.15
C GLN A 26 5.78 9.03 20.54
N PRO A 27 6.45 9.51 19.47
CA PRO A 27 6.07 10.75 18.82
C PRO A 27 4.72 10.63 18.10
N ILE A 28 4.05 11.77 17.99
CA ILE A 28 2.84 11.93 17.18
C ILE A 28 3.28 12.39 15.78
N ILE A 29 2.90 11.61 14.78
CA ILE A 29 3.16 11.85 13.36
C ILE A 29 1.91 12.45 12.71
N LEU A 30 2.10 13.38 11.77
CA LEU A 30 1.03 14.10 11.06
C LEU A 30 0.03 14.77 12.01
N ASN A 31 0.50 15.22 13.18
CA ASN A 31 -0.29 15.84 14.26
C ASN A 31 -1.51 15.03 14.72
N LYS A 32 -1.55 13.71 14.45
CA LYS A 32 -2.76 12.90 14.68
C LYS A 32 -2.50 11.45 15.04
N TYR A 33 -1.46 10.83 14.50
CA TYR A 33 -1.25 9.39 14.61
C TYR A 33 -0.04 9.11 15.49
N ALA A 34 -0.15 8.15 16.42
CA ALA A 34 1.03 7.67 17.12
C ALA A 34 1.93 6.90 16.15
N ALA A 35 3.24 7.15 16.20
CA ALA A 35 4.21 6.58 15.25
C ALA A 35 4.10 5.07 15.09
N GLY A 36 4.08 4.33 16.20
CA GLY A 36 3.98 2.88 16.23
C GLY A 36 2.66 2.33 15.70
N ASN A 37 1.56 3.10 15.79
CA ASN A 37 0.30 2.68 15.16
C ASN A 37 0.40 2.68 13.64
N LEU A 38 1.06 3.70 13.07
CA LEU A 38 1.28 3.79 11.63
C LEU A 38 2.32 2.76 11.17
N LEU A 39 3.44 2.64 11.90
CA LEU A 39 4.51 1.70 11.58
C LEU A 39 4.05 0.24 11.64
N LEU A 40 3.28 -0.14 12.66
CA LEU A 40 2.71 -1.48 12.75
C LEU A 40 1.73 -1.75 11.60
N SER A 41 0.92 -0.76 11.21
CA SER A 41 0.00 -0.91 10.07
C SER A 41 0.75 -1.10 8.76
N PHE A 42 1.83 -0.35 8.55
CA PHE A 42 2.71 -0.49 7.41
C PHE A 42 3.39 -1.86 7.38
N ALA A 43 3.97 -2.29 8.51
CA ALA A 43 4.68 -3.57 8.62
C ALA A 43 3.75 -4.77 8.36
N ILE A 44 2.53 -4.77 8.91
CA ILE A 44 1.54 -5.83 8.65
C ILE A 44 1.18 -5.90 7.16
N LEU A 45 0.99 -4.75 6.51
CA LEU A 45 0.67 -4.69 5.08
C LEU A 45 1.82 -5.23 4.22
N MET A 46 3.04 -4.75 4.47
CA MET A 46 4.23 -5.17 3.70
C MET A 46 4.57 -6.65 3.91
N ALA A 47 4.29 -7.19 5.09
CA ALA A 47 4.45 -8.62 5.36
C ALA A 47 3.36 -9.50 4.73
N GLY A 48 2.29 -8.91 4.16
CA GLY A 48 1.12 -9.66 3.69
C GLY A 48 0.41 -10.43 4.81
N ALA A 49 0.57 -9.99 6.06
CA ALA A 49 0.10 -10.73 7.23
C ALA A 49 -1.38 -10.42 7.53
N SER A 50 -2.09 -11.41 8.07
CA SER A 50 -3.46 -11.20 8.56
C SER A 50 -3.45 -10.32 9.81
N VAL A 51 -3.99 -9.10 9.71
CA VAL A 51 -4.13 -8.16 10.85
C VAL A 51 -4.84 -8.83 12.04
N SER A 52 -5.88 -9.63 11.79
CA SER A 52 -6.63 -10.32 12.85
C SER A 52 -5.76 -11.31 13.61
N LYS A 53 -4.86 -12.04 12.91
CA LYS A 53 -3.93 -12.97 13.54
C LYS A 53 -2.86 -12.23 14.34
N ILE A 54 -2.31 -11.14 13.82
CA ILE A 54 -1.31 -10.32 14.54
C ILE A 54 -1.91 -9.72 15.81
N LEU A 55 -3.11 -9.15 15.74
CA LEU A 55 -3.78 -8.60 16.92
C LEU A 55 -4.15 -9.69 17.94
N LEU A 56 -4.46 -10.91 17.48
CA LEU A 56 -4.67 -12.07 18.36
C LEU A 56 -3.38 -12.45 19.11
N VAL A 57 -2.25 -12.51 18.41
CA VAL A 57 -0.93 -12.75 19.03
C VAL A 57 -0.63 -11.68 20.08
N PHE A 58 -0.86 -10.40 19.76
CA PHE A 58 -0.64 -9.30 20.70
C PHE A 58 -1.51 -9.45 21.94
N ARG A 59 -2.77 -9.87 21.78
CA ARG A 59 -3.66 -10.16 22.91
C ARG A 59 -3.12 -11.28 23.79
N HIS A 60 -2.60 -12.36 23.21
CA HIS A 60 -1.97 -13.46 23.98
C HIS A 60 -0.71 -13.02 24.72
N MET A 61 0.06 -12.09 24.15
CA MET A 61 1.24 -11.50 24.80
C MET A 61 0.91 -10.41 25.83
N GLY A 62 -0.36 -9.99 25.95
CA GLY A 62 -0.76 -8.86 26.79
C GLY A 62 -0.37 -7.49 26.23
N LEU A 63 -0.03 -7.40 24.94
CA LEU A 63 0.33 -6.15 24.26
C LEU A 63 -0.93 -5.37 23.84
N CYS A 64 -0.88 -4.05 24.03
CA CYS A 64 -1.94 -3.15 23.56
C CYS A 64 -1.69 -2.73 22.11
N ALA A 65 -2.71 -2.84 21.27
CA ALA A 65 -2.69 -2.39 19.88
C ALA A 65 -4.02 -1.73 19.50
N TYR A 66 -4.04 -1.12 18.31
CA TYR A 66 -5.25 -0.55 17.75
C TYR A 66 -6.22 -1.65 17.25
N THR A 67 -7.44 -1.25 16.91
CA THR A 67 -8.46 -2.16 16.37
C THR A 67 -8.28 -2.42 14.88
N VAL A 68 -8.82 -3.53 14.36
CA VAL A 68 -8.84 -3.86 12.92
C VAL A 68 -9.42 -2.71 12.07
N ARG A 69 -10.45 -2.02 12.57
CA ARG A 69 -10.99 -0.81 11.89
C ARG A 69 -9.93 0.29 11.71
N SER A 70 -9.08 0.49 12.71
CA SER A 70 -8.02 1.50 12.65
C SER A 70 -6.95 1.12 11.64
N PHE A 71 -6.60 -0.16 11.54
CA PHE A 71 -5.71 -0.69 10.49
C PHE A 71 -6.21 -0.35 9.09
N PHE A 72 -7.45 -0.72 8.74
CA PHE A 72 -8.00 -0.43 7.41
C PHE A 72 -8.12 1.07 7.12
N ARG A 73 -8.31 1.89 8.17
CA ARG A 73 -8.26 3.36 8.04
C ARG A 73 -6.84 3.86 7.75
N HIS A 74 -5.82 3.33 8.41
CA HIS A 74 -4.43 3.67 8.10
C HIS A 74 -4.06 3.20 6.69
N GLN A 75 -4.49 2.00 6.31
CA GLN A 75 -4.25 1.43 4.99
C GLN A 75 -4.83 2.31 3.88
N SER A 76 -6.13 2.62 3.94
CA SER A 76 -6.82 3.39 2.89
C SER A 76 -6.40 4.85 2.82
N LYS A 77 -6.14 5.50 3.96
CA LYS A 77 -5.89 6.96 4.00
C LYS A 77 -4.43 7.35 3.93
N LEU A 78 -3.51 6.47 4.31
CA LEU A 78 -2.10 6.81 4.46
C LEU A 78 -1.25 5.83 3.66
N VAL A 79 -1.29 4.55 4.03
CA VAL A 79 -0.29 3.59 3.55
C VAL A 79 -0.40 3.33 2.05
N VAL A 80 -1.59 2.98 1.54
CA VAL A 80 -1.79 2.69 0.12
C VAL A 80 -1.51 3.92 -0.75
N PRO A 81 -2.04 5.12 -0.45
CA PRO A 81 -1.69 6.33 -1.20
C PRO A 81 -0.19 6.62 -1.23
N THR A 82 0.53 6.45 -0.11
CA THR A 82 1.98 6.66 -0.07
C THR A 82 2.72 5.64 -0.94
N ILE A 83 2.34 4.36 -0.90
CA ILE A 83 2.93 3.33 -1.76
C ILE A 83 2.71 3.65 -3.23
N LEU A 84 1.49 4.04 -3.60
CA LEU A 84 1.16 4.43 -4.99
C LEU A 84 1.99 5.64 -5.45
N HIS A 85 2.11 6.66 -4.60
CA HIS A 85 2.95 7.82 -4.92
C HIS A 85 4.42 7.45 -5.12
N CYS A 86 4.98 6.58 -4.26
CA CYS A 86 6.34 6.08 -4.43
C CYS A 86 6.50 5.27 -5.73
N TRP A 87 5.49 4.46 -6.07
CA TRP A 87 5.46 3.72 -7.33
C TRP A 87 5.43 4.65 -8.54
N GLU A 88 4.55 5.66 -8.55
CA GLU A 88 4.45 6.64 -9.65
C GLU A 88 5.77 7.40 -9.85
N ALA A 89 6.41 7.85 -8.77
CA ALA A 89 7.70 8.54 -8.83
C ALA A 89 8.81 7.62 -9.37
N TYR A 90 8.84 6.37 -8.91
CA TYR A 90 9.77 5.35 -9.42
C TYR A 90 9.52 5.07 -10.91
N GLN A 91 8.26 4.89 -11.29
CA GLN A 91 7.84 4.60 -12.66
C GLN A 91 8.19 5.75 -13.62
N ALA A 92 7.92 7.00 -13.23
CA ALA A 92 8.26 8.18 -14.02
C ALA A 92 9.78 8.27 -14.27
N LYS A 93 10.59 7.94 -13.26
CA LYS A 93 12.05 7.90 -13.39
C LYS A 93 12.50 6.79 -14.35
N LEU A 94 11.88 5.61 -14.29
CA LEU A 94 12.16 4.52 -15.24
C LEU A 94 11.81 4.91 -16.67
N ILE A 95 10.61 5.46 -16.89
CA ILE A 95 10.13 5.86 -18.22
C ILE A 95 11.05 6.93 -18.81
N LYS A 96 11.46 7.93 -18.01
CA LYS A 96 12.42 8.95 -18.46
C LYS A 96 13.74 8.35 -18.95
N GLY A 97 14.23 7.31 -18.28
CA GLY A 97 15.44 6.58 -18.71
C GLY A 97 15.21 5.78 -19.99
N LEU A 98 14.05 5.14 -20.13
CA LEU A 98 13.70 4.36 -21.31
C LEU A 98 13.52 5.23 -22.55
N LYS A 99 12.93 6.43 -22.44
CA LYS A 99 12.82 7.39 -23.55
C LYS A 99 14.16 7.84 -24.14
N ALA A 100 15.23 7.81 -23.34
CA ALA A 100 16.56 8.13 -23.81
C ALA A 100 17.25 6.95 -24.53
N THR A 101 16.64 5.76 -24.49
CA THR A 101 17.19 4.53 -25.10
C THR A 101 16.57 4.36 -26.49
N LYS A 102 17.41 4.15 -27.51
CA LYS A 102 16.99 4.11 -28.92
C LYS A 102 16.07 2.93 -29.25
N ASP A 103 16.34 1.76 -28.67
CA ASP A 103 15.60 0.52 -28.93
C ASP A 103 15.12 -0.09 -27.61
N VAL A 104 13.85 0.12 -27.29
CA VAL A 104 13.21 -0.46 -26.09
C VAL A 104 12.25 -1.55 -26.52
N VAL A 105 12.51 -2.77 -26.03
CA VAL A 105 11.59 -3.90 -26.19
C VAL A 105 10.69 -3.97 -24.96
N TRP A 106 9.42 -4.33 -25.20
CA TRP A 106 8.40 -4.49 -24.19
C TRP A 106 7.83 -5.90 -24.27
N CYS A 107 7.65 -6.52 -23.12
CA CYS A 107 6.99 -7.81 -22.97
C CYS A 107 5.92 -7.68 -21.90
N GLY A 108 4.72 -8.19 -22.16
CA GLY A 108 3.62 -8.16 -21.20
C GLY A 108 3.06 -9.55 -20.97
N ASP A 109 2.74 -9.88 -19.74
CA ASP A 109 2.03 -11.11 -19.36
C ASP A 109 0.87 -10.79 -18.42
N ARG A 110 -0.19 -11.61 -18.46
CA ARG A 110 -1.34 -11.50 -17.57
C ARG A 110 -1.40 -12.71 -16.66
N ARG A 111 -1.39 -12.48 -15.34
CA ARG A 111 -1.56 -13.53 -14.33
C ARG A 111 -2.88 -13.37 -13.62
N PHE A 112 -3.66 -14.46 -13.55
CA PHE A 112 -4.92 -14.49 -12.83
C PHE A 112 -4.69 -14.90 -11.36
N ASP A 113 -5.52 -14.37 -10.47
CA ASP A 113 -5.45 -14.62 -9.02
C ASP A 113 -5.98 -16.00 -8.61
N SER A 114 -6.72 -16.68 -9.49
CA SER A 114 -7.38 -17.96 -9.20
C SER A 114 -7.35 -18.92 -10.39
N MET A 115 -7.37 -20.21 -10.09
CA MET A 115 -7.36 -21.31 -11.05
C MET A 115 -8.75 -21.46 -11.70
N GLY A 116 -8.85 -21.43 -13.03
CA GLY A 116 -10.06 -21.84 -13.78
C GLY A 116 -11.06 -20.72 -14.15
N HIS A 117 -12.32 -21.10 -14.42
CA HIS A 117 -13.42 -20.23 -14.88
C HIS A 117 -13.94 -19.20 -13.84
N SER A 118 -13.33 -19.14 -12.66
CA SER A 118 -13.74 -18.24 -11.57
C SER A 118 -12.79 -17.06 -11.34
N ALA A 119 -11.80 -16.88 -12.22
CA ALA A 119 -10.90 -15.75 -12.15
C ALA A 119 -11.65 -14.43 -12.34
N LYS A 120 -11.74 -13.62 -11.28
CA LYS A 120 -12.42 -12.32 -11.32
C LYS A 120 -11.46 -11.20 -11.65
N TYR A 121 -10.21 -11.27 -11.17
CA TYR A 121 -9.19 -10.26 -11.43
C TYR A 121 -7.92 -10.92 -11.97
N GLY A 122 -7.22 -10.21 -12.85
CA GLY A 122 -5.89 -10.57 -13.30
C GLY A 122 -4.98 -9.37 -13.29
N VAL A 123 -3.72 -9.56 -12.93
CA VAL A 123 -2.69 -8.53 -13.00
C VAL A 123 -2.01 -8.64 -14.35
N TYR A 124 -2.12 -7.58 -15.14
CA TYR A 124 -1.29 -7.38 -16.32
C TYR A 124 0.02 -6.76 -15.88
N THR A 125 1.14 -7.31 -16.34
CA THR A 125 2.48 -6.86 -15.96
C THR A 125 3.29 -6.62 -17.22
N MET A 126 3.89 -5.43 -17.36
CA MET A 126 4.80 -5.08 -18.45
C MET A 126 6.23 -5.01 -17.95
N LEU A 127 7.09 -5.78 -18.59
CA LEU A 127 8.53 -5.85 -18.42
C LEU A 127 9.20 -5.22 -19.64
N SER A 128 10.31 -4.50 -19.44
CA SER A 128 11.25 -4.24 -20.52
C SER A 128 12.47 -5.16 -20.36
N PRO A 129 12.71 -6.12 -21.29
CA PRO A 129 13.88 -6.98 -21.25
C PRO A 129 15.20 -6.21 -21.36
N THR A 130 15.20 -5.04 -21.99
CA THR A 130 16.40 -4.19 -22.14
C THR A 130 16.97 -3.75 -20.78
N ILE A 131 16.10 -3.46 -19.81
CA ILE A 131 16.50 -3.03 -18.45
C ILE A 131 16.22 -4.08 -17.37
N MET A 132 15.63 -5.22 -17.74
CA MET A 132 15.21 -6.31 -16.84
C MET A 132 14.35 -5.82 -15.66
N LYS A 133 13.43 -4.88 -15.92
CA LYS A 133 12.55 -4.30 -14.90
C LYS A 133 11.09 -4.27 -15.33
N ILE A 134 10.20 -4.41 -14.35
CA ILE A 134 8.78 -4.14 -14.51
C ILE A 134 8.60 -2.63 -14.64
N VAL A 135 7.96 -2.20 -15.72
CA VAL A 135 7.74 -0.80 -16.05
C VAL A 135 6.30 -0.37 -15.80
N HIS A 136 5.36 -1.32 -15.88
CA HIS A 136 3.96 -1.05 -15.60
C HIS A 136 3.24 -2.30 -15.10
N PHE A 137 2.23 -2.13 -14.28
CA PHE A 137 1.28 -3.19 -13.96
C PHE A 137 -0.11 -2.59 -13.76
N GLU A 138 -1.14 -3.37 -14.07
CA GLU A 138 -2.53 -2.96 -13.98
C GLU A 138 -3.40 -4.13 -13.51
N LEU A 139 -4.34 -3.85 -12.62
CA LEU A 139 -5.32 -4.84 -12.16
C LEU A 139 -6.56 -4.78 -13.06
N VAL A 140 -6.82 -5.87 -13.80
CA VAL A 140 -7.88 -5.96 -14.81
C VAL A 140 -8.94 -6.99 -14.41
N GLN A 141 -10.21 -6.61 -14.42
CA GLN A 141 -11.33 -7.53 -14.17
C GLN A 141 -11.56 -8.46 -15.38
N ALA A 142 -11.74 -9.76 -15.13
CA ALA A 142 -11.76 -10.82 -16.15
C ALA A 142 -13.00 -10.82 -17.07
N GLU A 143 -14.15 -10.32 -16.62
CA GLU A 143 -15.36 -10.18 -17.44
C GLU A 143 -15.14 -9.27 -18.66
N SER A 144 -14.13 -8.40 -18.63
CA SER A 144 -13.73 -7.57 -19.77
C SER A 144 -12.73 -8.25 -20.73
N ALA A 145 -12.46 -9.55 -20.59
CA ALA A 145 -11.42 -10.22 -21.40
C ALA A 145 -11.85 -11.57 -21.99
N GLN A 146 -12.91 -12.20 -21.48
CA GLN A 146 -13.61 -13.25 -22.20
C GLN A 146 -14.63 -12.56 -23.12
N CYS A 147 -14.52 -12.82 -24.43
CA CYS A 147 -15.35 -12.28 -25.51
C CYS A 147 -15.45 -10.75 -25.60
N ASN A 148 -14.45 -10.07 -26.20
CA ASN A 148 -14.65 -8.95 -27.12
C ASN A 148 -13.30 -8.53 -27.72
N ALA A 149 -13.03 -8.97 -28.95
CA ALA A 149 -11.96 -8.43 -29.81
C ALA A 149 -12.32 -7.03 -30.35
N HIS A 150 -13.19 -6.28 -29.66
CA HIS A 150 -13.65 -4.97 -30.06
C HIS A 150 -13.60 -4.03 -28.85
N ASN A 151 -12.60 -3.15 -28.86
CA ASN A 151 -12.45 -1.95 -28.04
C ASN A 151 -12.84 -2.07 -26.56
N ASN A 152 -11.96 -2.63 -25.74
CA ASN A 152 -12.09 -2.52 -24.29
C ASN A 152 -11.33 -1.30 -23.75
N SER A 153 -11.99 -0.51 -22.90
CA SER A 153 -11.42 0.63 -22.18
C SER A 153 -10.11 0.29 -21.43
N ASN A 154 -9.90 -0.96 -21.00
CA ASN A 154 -8.66 -1.36 -20.32
C ASN A 154 -7.47 -1.53 -21.29
N THR A 155 -7.70 -1.91 -22.55
CA THR A 155 -6.65 -1.84 -23.58
C THR A 155 -6.27 -0.40 -23.94
N THR A 156 -7.11 0.58 -23.62
CA THR A 156 -6.80 2.00 -23.86
C THR A 156 -5.78 2.55 -22.88
N HIS A 157 -5.72 2.08 -21.63
CA HIS A 157 -4.70 2.51 -20.67
C HIS A 157 -3.32 1.97 -21.04
N LEU A 158 -3.21 0.71 -21.48
CA LEU A 158 -1.95 0.13 -21.93
C LEU A 158 -1.48 0.71 -23.27
N ARG A 159 -2.41 0.95 -24.21
CA ARG A 159 -2.07 1.68 -25.45
C ARG A 159 -1.67 3.11 -25.14
N ALA A 160 -2.43 3.84 -24.32
CA ALA A 160 -2.06 5.19 -23.90
C ALA A 160 -0.72 5.21 -23.16
N PHE A 161 -0.41 4.17 -22.37
CA PHE A 161 0.90 4.02 -21.74
C PHE A 161 2.00 3.85 -22.79
N LEU A 162 1.86 2.91 -23.73
CA LEU A 162 2.80 2.72 -24.83
C LEU A 162 2.95 3.97 -25.70
N ASP A 163 1.86 4.66 -26.02
CA ASP A 163 1.85 5.89 -26.81
C ASP A 163 2.48 7.07 -26.05
N SER A 164 2.53 7.01 -24.71
CA SER A 164 3.15 8.03 -23.86
C SER A 164 4.65 7.85 -23.65
N VAL A 165 5.22 6.69 -24.02
CA VAL A 165 6.65 6.39 -23.89
C VAL A 165 7.36 6.59 -25.22
#